data_AF-A0A956CVR6-F1
#
_entry.id   AF-A0A956CVR6-F1
#
_cell.length_a   1.000
_cell.length_b   1.000
_cell.length_c   1.000
_cell.angle_alpha   90.00
_cell.angle_beta   90.00
_cell.angle_gamma   90.00
#
_symmetry.space_group_name_H-M   'P 1'
#
loop_
_entity.id
_entity.type
_entity.pdbx_description
1 polymer ?
#
loop_
_entity_poly.entity_id
_entity_poly.type
_entity_poly.pdbx_seq_one_letter_code
_entity_poly.pdbx_strand_id
1 'polypeptide(L)'
;MTDARLIAIRQKLEMLGRLRGWEIPDPAPEDALAAYEAEHGVTLPAEYRAFLGQVANGGPGPDYGLNALGAVPMPTEGFVRVTSTITTKDGQQLSAGTGERPSFERPPAMDRPFAIEAEWCPVDRAGAPQAPPVSGDEHPYDGTLFLVDKGCGYFDFLVVTGPRAGQVWTDFTAGDGSIFPVDAGGFLDWYEAWLDEAVVGWLLASLNEDEARDRAIEEAPPYLPLVDRLTDARPEDPNAWLDRMRVHLAVGDRETVERLLPTAMALPRSLFVLEPIVRELHEAAFARADAQPRAGVDDDLREHPLAQVRVALAANPETDPALLLALVADDEHEVRSALARNPSADVETLDALFERARAEQAAGSLDATIHLELVAAHPGASASLIARAAALPVPADTPTHEITTVLRTAAMS
;
A
#
# COMPACT_ATOMS: atom_id res chain seq x y z
N MET A 1 -13.33 28.89 3.78
CA MET A 1 -12.53 27.69 3.41
C MET A 1 -12.98 26.47 4.22
N THR A 2 -13.26 26.62 5.51
CA THR A 2 -13.76 25.54 6.39
C THR A 2 -15.05 24.88 5.91
N ASP A 3 -16.06 25.64 5.46
CA ASP A 3 -17.36 25.05 5.08
C ASP A 3 -17.26 24.09 3.87
N ALA A 4 -16.49 24.45 2.84
CA ALA A 4 -16.29 23.57 1.68
C ALA A 4 -15.56 22.27 2.06
N ARG A 5 -14.62 22.37 3.00
CA ARG A 5 -13.87 21.23 3.55
C ARG A 5 -14.80 20.29 4.31
N LEU A 6 -15.62 20.82 5.22
CA LEU A 6 -16.61 20.04 5.97
C LEU A 6 -17.66 19.38 5.06
N ILE A 7 -18.08 20.06 4.00
CA ILE A 7 -18.97 19.46 2.99
C ILE A 7 -18.30 18.26 2.31
N ALA A 8 -17.03 18.38 1.91
CA ALA A 8 -16.30 17.27 1.28
C ALA A 8 -16.12 16.07 2.22
N ILE A 9 -15.81 16.32 3.51
CA ILE A 9 -15.76 15.28 4.55
C ILE A 9 -17.11 14.58 4.66
N ARG A 10 -18.19 15.35 4.79
CA ARG A 10 -19.54 14.82 4.91
C ARG A 10 -19.94 13.98 3.69
N GLN A 11 -19.60 14.42 2.48
CA GLN A 11 -19.86 13.65 1.26
C GLN A 11 -19.14 12.31 1.24
N LYS A 12 -17.85 12.26 1.64
CA LYS A 12 -17.10 11.01 1.77
C LYS A 12 -17.73 10.07 2.82
N LEU A 13 -18.14 10.62 3.95
CA LEU A 13 -18.83 9.85 4.99
C LEU A 13 -20.17 9.30 4.49
N GLU A 14 -21.02 10.12 3.88
CA GLU A 14 -22.32 9.69 3.34
C GLU A 14 -22.13 8.63 2.24
N MET A 15 -21.12 8.79 1.39
CA MET A 15 -20.73 7.78 0.41
C MET A 15 -20.37 6.46 1.10
N LEU A 16 -19.43 6.47 2.05
CA LEU A 16 -19.03 5.26 2.79
C LEU A 16 -20.17 4.69 3.65
N GLY A 17 -21.06 5.52 4.18
CA GLY A 17 -22.27 5.10 4.89
C GLY A 17 -23.19 4.26 4.00
N ARG A 18 -23.46 4.73 2.77
CA ARG A 18 -24.25 3.97 1.78
C ARG A 18 -23.57 2.70 1.27
N LEU A 19 -22.24 2.62 1.33
CA LEU A 19 -21.46 1.53 0.73
C LEU A 19 -21.04 0.46 1.72
N ARG A 20 -20.68 0.87 2.94
CA ARG A 20 -20.20 0.02 4.04
C ARG A 20 -21.22 -0.19 5.15
N GLY A 21 -22.37 0.49 5.09
CA GLY A 21 -23.38 0.44 6.14
C GLY A 21 -22.98 1.17 7.41
N TRP A 22 -22.09 2.17 7.30
CA TRP A 22 -21.71 3.00 8.45
C TRP A 22 -22.86 3.91 8.85
N GLU A 23 -23.16 3.92 10.15
CA GLU A 23 -24.08 4.88 10.74
C GLU A 23 -23.34 6.18 11.02
N ILE A 24 -23.87 7.30 10.54
CA ILE A 24 -23.31 8.63 10.72
C ILE A 24 -24.22 9.38 11.70
N PRO A 25 -23.76 9.63 12.94
CA PRO A 25 -24.55 10.37 13.92
C PRO A 25 -24.88 11.78 13.45
N ASP A 26 -26.02 12.30 13.93
CA ASP A 26 -26.38 13.69 13.67
C ASP A 26 -25.36 14.67 14.27
N PRO A 27 -25.16 15.84 13.64
CA PRO A 27 -24.37 16.91 14.24
C PRO A 27 -24.95 17.37 15.59
N ALA A 28 -24.06 17.76 16.50
CA ALA A 28 -24.45 18.34 17.79
C ALA A 28 -25.08 19.72 17.59
N PRO A 29 -26.23 20.02 18.23
CA PRO A 29 -26.84 21.33 18.13
C PRO A 29 -26.01 22.39 18.88
N GLU A 30 -26.11 23.63 18.44
CA GLU A 30 -25.28 24.74 18.92
C GLU A 30 -25.43 24.99 20.43
N ASP A 31 -26.64 24.81 20.98
CA ASP A 31 -26.91 24.94 22.40
C ASP A 31 -26.24 23.85 23.24
N ALA A 32 -26.16 22.61 22.73
CA ALA A 32 -25.42 21.52 23.37
C ALA A 32 -23.91 21.78 23.36
N LEU A 33 -23.36 22.28 22.25
CA LEU A 33 -21.93 22.64 22.18
C LEU A 33 -21.59 23.77 23.15
N ALA A 34 -22.41 24.84 23.18
CA ALA A 34 -22.23 25.96 24.09
C ALA A 34 -22.39 25.54 25.57
N ALA A 35 -23.34 24.63 25.86
CA ALA A 35 -23.51 24.09 27.20
C ALA A 35 -22.28 23.28 27.65
N TYR A 36 -21.73 22.44 26.76
CA TYR A 36 -20.53 21.65 27.06
C TYR A 36 -19.31 22.54 27.34
N GLU A 37 -19.09 23.56 26.51
CA GLU A 37 -18.03 24.56 26.69
C GLU A 37 -18.16 25.31 28.03
N ALA A 38 -19.39 25.72 28.38
CA ALA A 38 -19.67 26.40 29.64
C ALA A 38 -19.50 25.49 30.87
N GLU A 39 -19.93 24.23 30.78
CA GLU A 39 -19.80 23.24 31.85
C GLU A 39 -18.34 22.94 32.18
N HIS A 40 -17.49 22.83 31.16
CA HIS A 40 -16.08 22.46 31.31
C HIS A 40 -15.13 23.66 31.35
N GLY A 41 -15.63 24.89 31.24
CA GLY A 41 -14.82 26.10 31.26
C GLY A 41 -13.83 26.21 30.10
N VAL A 42 -14.17 25.63 28.94
CA VAL A 42 -13.28 25.49 27.77
C VAL A 42 -13.90 26.13 26.54
N THR A 43 -13.07 26.54 25.58
CA THR A 43 -13.50 26.84 24.20
C THR A 43 -12.96 25.74 23.30
N LEU A 44 -13.84 24.99 22.64
CA LEU A 44 -13.42 23.90 21.76
C LEU A 44 -12.62 24.46 20.58
N PRO A 45 -11.58 23.74 20.11
CA PRO A 45 -10.87 24.12 18.91
C PRO A 45 -11.83 24.31 17.74
N ALA A 46 -11.70 25.43 17.00
CA ALA A 46 -12.67 25.88 16.01
C ALA A 46 -13.00 24.81 14.95
N GLU A 47 -11.98 24.05 14.52
CA GLU A 47 -12.11 22.94 13.58
C GLU A 47 -12.96 21.78 14.12
N TYR A 48 -12.67 21.32 15.33
CA TYR A 48 -13.42 20.24 15.98
C TYR A 48 -14.86 20.67 16.28
N ARG A 49 -15.03 21.90 16.79
CA ARG A 49 -16.35 22.47 17.06
C ARG A 49 -17.22 22.56 15.80
N ALA A 50 -16.62 22.99 14.67
CA ALA A 50 -17.31 23.07 13.40
C ALA A 50 -17.66 21.67 12.84
N PHE A 51 -16.76 20.69 13.00
CA PHE A 51 -17.03 19.30 12.65
C PHE A 51 -18.24 18.76 13.44
N LEU A 52 -18.26 18.93 14.76
CA LEU A 52 -19.34 18.46 15.60
C LEU A 52 -20.69 19.09 15.21
N GLY A 53 -20.71 20.38 14.90
CA GLY A 53 -21.94 21.11 14.57
C GLY A 53 -22.44 20.95 13.13
N GLN A 54 -21.60 20.48 12.20
CA GLN A 54 -21.95 20.44 10.76
C GLN A 54 -21.82 19.06 10.12
N VAL A 55 -20.96 18.18 10.66
CA VAL A 55 -20.65 16.87 10.08
C VAL A 55 -21.29 15.76 10.91
N ALA A 56 -20.80 15.52 12.14
CA ALA A 56 -21.30 14.46 13.02
C ALA A 56 -20.82 14.64 14.47
N ASN A 57 -21.61 14.18 15.44
CA ASN A 57 -21.18 14.04 16.84
C ASN A 57 -20.66 12.61 17.12
N GLY A 58 -19.44 12.32 16.66
CA GLY A 58 -18.84 10.98 16.71
C GLY A 58 -19.14 10.15 15.47
N GLY A 59 -19.00 8.83 15.56
CA GLY A 59 -19.31 7.88 14.49
C GLY A 59 -18.05 7.30 13.82
N PRO A 60 -18.04 7.12 12.48
CA PRO A 60 -16.89 6.55 11.80
C PRO A 60 -15.63 7.35 12.05
N GLY A 61 -14.55 6.65 12.35
CA GLY A 61 -13.24 7.21 12.65
C GLY A 61 -12.19 6.10 12.68
N PRO A 62 -10.93 6.43 12.97
CA PRO A 62 -9.87 5.43 13.15
C PRO A 62 -10.26 4.34 14.14
N ASP A 63 -9.74 3.14 13.94
CA ASP A 63 -9.86 2.01 14.87
C ASP A 63 -11.30 1.72 15.34
N TYR A 64 -11.65 2.03 16.59
CA TYR A 64 -13.00 1.80 17.15
C TYR A 64 -13.98 2.96 16.92
N GLY A 65 -13.61 3.94 16.10
CA GLY A 65 -14.45 5.07 15.73
C GLY A 65 -14.26 6.29 16.62
N LEU A 66 -14.82 7.40 16.16
CA LEU A 66 -14.78 8.69 16.85
C LEU A 66 -15.87 8.71 17.93
N ASN A 67 -15.46 8.95 19.18
CA ASN A 67 -16.40 9.09 20.29
C ASN A 67 -17.21 10.37 20.14
N ALA A 68 -18.49 10.29 20.54
CA ALA A 68 -19.31 11.48 20.71
C ALA A 68 -18.72 12.39 21.80
N LEU A 69 -18.97 13.70 21.69
CA LEU A 69 -18.46 14.71 22.61
C LEU A 69 -18.71 14.34 24.07
N GLY A 70 -17.64 14.12 24.84
CA GLY A 70 -17.69 13.80 26.27
C GLY A 70 -18.21 12.40 26.62
N ALA A 71 -18.41 11.51 25.64
CA ALA A 71 -18.93 10.16 25.92
C ALA A 71 -17.95 9.29 26.72
N VAL A 72 -16.65 9.49 26.51
CA VAL A 72 -15.57 8.75 27.18
C VAL A 72 -14.68 9.75 27.93
N PRO A 73 -14.51 9.60 29.25
CA PRO A 73 -13.62 10.46 30.02
C PRO A 73 -12.15 10.10 29.77
N MET A 74 -11.26 11.07 29.95
CA MET A 74 -9.82 10.81 30.01
C MET A 74 -9.47 9.90 31.21
N PRO A 75 -8.40 9.08 31.14
CA PRO A 75 -7.95 8.28 32.27
C PRO A 75 -7.66 9.15 33.51
N THR A 76 -8.25 8.78 34.66
CA THR A 76 -8.21 9.60 35.89
C THR A 76 -7.17 9.13 36.91
N GLU A 77 -6.88 7.83 36.96
CA GLU A 77 -5.99 7.22 37.97
C GLU A 77 -4.51 7.20 37.51
N GLY A 78 -4.25 7.56 36.26
CA GLY A 78 -2.93 7.62 35.64
C GLY A 78 -2.88 6.95 34.27
N PHE A 79 -1.68 6.56 33.85
CA PHE A 79 -1.47 5.88 32.58
C PHE A 79 -2.14 4.50 32.59
N VAL A 80 -2.69 4.11 31.44
CA VAL A 80 -3.34 2.81 31.29
C VAL A 80 -2.29 1.70 31.47
N ARG A 81 -2.68 0.61 32.13
CA ARG A 81 -1.85 -0.58 32.33
C ARG A 81 -2.48 -1.75 31.59
N VAL A 82 -1.65 -2.52 30.89
CA VAL A 82 -2.06 -3.78 30.26
C VAL A 82 -1.41 -4.94 30.99
N THR A 83 -2.20 -5.96 31.31
CA THR A 83 -1.71 -7.24 31.82
C THR A 83 -2.39 -8.37 31.04
N SER A 84 -1.59 -9.20 30.40
CA SER A 84 -2.05 -10.43 29.75
C SER A 84 -1.82 -11.60 30.68
N THR A 85 -2.88 -12.37 30.96
CA THR A 85 -2.82 -13.58 31.76
C THR A 85 -3.16 -14.80 30.90
N ILE A 86 -2.21 -15.73 30.80
CA ILE A 86 -2.40 -17.02 30.13
C ILE A 86 -2.66 -18.07 31.20
N THR A 87 -3.71 -18.87 31.02
CA THR A 87 -3.95 -20.07 31.85
C THR A 87 -3.63 -21.31 31.03
N THR A 88 -2.70 -22.12 31.51
CA THR A 88 -2.31 -23.38 30.85
C THR A 88 -3.38 -24.46 31.04
N LYS A 89 -3.29 -25.56 30.28
CA LYS A 89 -4.25 -26.68 30.39
C LYS A 89 -4.28 -27.35 31.77
N ASP A 90 -3.17 -27.33 32.48
CA ASP A 90 -3.03 -27.81 33.86
C ASP A 90 -3.40 -26.75 34.91
N GLY A 91 -3.90 -25.58 34.48
CA GLY A 91 -4.45 -24.54 35.34
C GLY A 91 -3.42 -23.55 35.89
N GLN A 92 -2.16 -23.59 35.45
CA GLN A 92 -1.15 -22.61 35.84
C GLN A 92 -1.45 -21.26 35.16
N GLN A 93 -1.44 -20.18 35.95
CA GLN A 93 -1.57 -18.83 35.43
C GLN A 93 -0.19 -18.17 35.30
N LEU A 94 0.08 -17.61 34.14
CA LEU A 94 1.26 -16.81 33.83
C LEU A 94 0.77 -15.42 33.42
N SER A 95 1.26 -14.38 34.08
CA SER A 95 0.90 -13.00 33.74
C SER A 95 2.13 -12.20 33.34
N ALA A 96 2.00 -11.38 32.31
CA ALA A 96 2.99 -10.42 31.86
C ALA A 96 2.28 -9.12 31.47
N GLY A 97 2.95 -7.98 31.61
CA GLY A 97 2.36 -6.68 31.35
C GLY A 97 3.36 -5.57 31.57
N THR A 98 2.89 -4.33 31.47
CA THR A 98 3.75 -3.14 31.50
C THR A 98 4.11 -2.62 32.90
N GLY A 99 3.73 -3.37 33.95
CA GLY A 99 4.10 -3.06 35.33
C GLY A 99 3.29 -1.93 35.96
N GLU A 100 3.81 -1.37 37.05
CA GLU A 100 3.17 -0.26 37.77
C GLU A 100 3.31 1.06 37.00
N ARG A 101 2.29 1.92 37.13
CA ARG A 101 2.25 3.25 36.50
C ARG A 101 2.25 4.34 37.56
N PRO A 102 2.83 5.53 37.28
CA PRO A 102 2.66 6.69 38.12
C PRO A 102 1.18 7.00 38.34
N SER A 103 0.81 7.28 39.59
CA SER A 103 -0.48 7.87 39.93
C SER A 103 -0.36 9.39 40.05
N PHE A 104 -1.46 10.10 39.85
CA PHE A 104 -1.52 11.56 39.93
C PHE A 104 -2.49 11.99 41.03
N GLU A 105 -2.24 13.15 41.63
CA GLU A 105 -2.98 13.61 42.83
C GLU A 105 -4.45 13.97 42.55
N ARG A 106 -4.79 14.23 41.29
CA ARG A 106 -6.12 14.66 40.84
C ARG A 106 -6.43 14.15 39.44
N PRO A 107 -7.71 14.08 39.04
CA PRO A 107 -8.08 13.83 37.66
C PRO A 107 -7.64 14.98 36.73
N PRO A 108 -7.56 14.71 35.41
CA PRO A 108 -7.33 15.75 34.41
C PRO A 108 -8.45 16.79 34.39
N ALA A 109 -8.08 18.04 34.10
CA ALA A 109 -9.02 19.16 33.99
C ALA A 109 -8.87 19.84 32.63
N MET A 110 -9.99 20.03 31.91
CA MET A 110 -9.98 20.60 30.55
C MET A 110 -9.62 22.09 30.52
N ASP A 111 -9.83 22.84 31.59
CA ASP A 111 -9.54 24.27 31.69
C ASP A 111 -8.07 24.57 32.05
N ARG A 112 -7.27 23.54 32.38
CA ARG A 112 -5.82 23.63 32.57
C ARG A 112 -5.10 23.34 31.25
N PRO A 113 -3.96 23.99 30.96
CA PRO A 113 -3.26 23.80 29.71
C PRO A 113 -2.58 22.42 29.65
N PHE A 114 -2.59 21.81 28.45
CA PHE A 114 -1.79 20.62 28.17
C PHE A 114 -0.29 20.94 28.20
N ALA A 115 0.45 20.23 29.05
CA ALA A 115 1.84 20.55 29.40
C ALA A 115 2.90 19.83 28.53
N ILE A 116 2.56 18.73 27.86
CA ILE A 116 3.55 17.95 27.08
C ILE A 116 3.91 18.70 25.79
N GLU A 117 5.18 19.07 25.65
CA GLU A 117 5.65 19.88 24.51
C GLU A 117 6.21 19.07 23.34
N ALA A 118 6.63 17.84 23.56
CA ALA A 118 7.24 17.00 22.54
C ALA A 118 6.91 15.54 22.80
N GLU A 119 7.27 14.67 21.85
CA GLU A 119 7.21 13.23 22.07
C GLU A 119 7.88 12.86 23.40
N TRP A 120 7.16 12.08 24.21
CA TRP A 120 7.65 11.57 25.46
C TRP A 120 7.33 10.08 25.59
N CYS A 121 8.34 9.29 25.97
CA CYS A 121 8.21 7.85 26.21
C CYS A 121 8.35 7.55 27.71
N PRO A 122 7.48 6.71 28.30
CA PRO A 122 7.57 6.33 29.71
C PRO A 122 8.79 5.47 30.03
N VAL A 123 9.50 4.96 29.02
CA VAL A 123 10.77 4.23 29.16
C VAL A 123 11.83 4.76 28.20
N ASP A 124 13.10 4.73 28.60
CA ASP A 124 14.20 5.05 27.71
C ASP A 124 14.58 3.87 26.79
N ARG A 125 15.61 4.05 25.94
CA ARG A 125 16.11 3.00 25.03
C ARG A 125 16.67 1.77 25.75
N ALA A 126 17.03 1.88 27.03
CA ALA A 126 17.47 0.79 27.87
C ALA A 126 16.32 0.14 28.66
N GLY A 127 15.09 0.64 28.53
CA GLY A 127 13.91 0.18 29.25
C GLY A 127 13.79 0.77 30.66
N ALA A 128 14.56 1.80 31.01
CA ALA A 128 14.48 2.43 32.32
C ALA A 128 13.29 3.42 32.39
N PRO A 129 12.48 3.41 33.46
CA PRO A 129 11.33 4.32 33.60
C PRO A 129 11.73 5.80 33.54
N GLN A 130 10.91 6.59 32.86
CA GLN A 130 11.01 8.05 32.78
C GLN A 130 9.82 8.69 33.49
N ALA A 131 10.07 9.81 34.17
CA ALA A 131 8.98 10.62 34.73
C ALA A 131 8.25 11.37 33.60
N PRO A 132 6.92 11.51 33.67
CA PRO A 132 6.18 12.35 32.73
C PRO A 132 6.65 13.81 32.81
N PRO A 133 6.64 14.57 31.70
CA PRO A 133 7.13 15.94 31.64
C PRO A 133 6.06 16.91 32.17
N VAL A 134 5.63 16.68 33.41
CA VAL A 134 4.63 17.46 34.15
C VAL A 134 5.18 17.81 35.54
N SER A 135 4.74 18.92 36.11
CA SER A 135 5.26 19.48 37.36
C SER A 135 4.18 19.64 38.43
N GLY A 136 4.54 19.41 39.69
CA GLY A 136 3.65 19.68 40.82
C GLY A 136 2.35 18.89 40.75
N ASP A 137 1.22 19.60 40.71
CA ASP A 137 -0.14 19.04 40.66
C ASP A 137 -0.70 18.91 39.22
N GLU A 138 0.15 19.03 38.20
CA GLU A 138 -0.23 18.85 36.79
C GLU A 138 -0.58 17.39 36.47
N HIS A 139 -1.55 17.20 35.58
CA HIS A 139 -1.90 15.89 35.02
C HIS A 139 -1.41 15.82 33.57
N PRO A 140 -0.87 14.68 33.09
CA PRO A 140 -0.43 14.53 31.69
C PRO A 140 -1.54 14.70 30.65
N TYR A 141 -2.80 14.73 31.06
CA TYR A 141 -3.98 14.92 30.21
C TYR A 141 -4.79 16.16 30.59
N ASP A 142 -4.21 17.11 31.31
CA ASP A 142 -4.85 18.42 31.44
C ASP A 142 -5.06 19.04 30.05
N GLY A 143 -6.20 19.71 29.88
CA GLY A 143 -6.49 20.40 28.64
C GLY A 143 -6.73 19.48 27.45
N THR A 144 -7.10 18.22 27.67
CA THR A 144 -7.37 17.26 26.59
C THR A 144 -8.75 16.63 26.66
N LEU A 145 -9.17 16.07 25.52
CA LEU A 145 -10.43 15.36 25.33
C LEU A 145 -10.18 14.05 24.59
N PHE A 146 -10.78 12.96 25.07
CA PHE A 146 -10.64 11.63 24.48
C PHE A 146 -11.37 11.57 23.12
N LEU A 147 -10.70 11.13 22.05
CA LEU A 147 -11.29 11.02 20.72
C LEU A 147 -11.58 9.59 20.33
N VAL A 148 -10.58 8.71 20.33
CA VAL A 148 -10.66 7.37 19.71
C VAL A 148 -10.00 6.35 20.61
N ASP A 149 -10.68 5.23 20.83
CA ASP A 149 -10.05 4.02 21.39
C ASP A 149 -9.38 3.26 20.23
N LYS A 150 -8.10 2.88 20.41
CA LYS A 150 -7.31 2.12 19.42
C LYS A 150 -7.08 0.67 19.84
N GLY A 151 -7.72 0.23 20.93
CA GLY A 151 -7.54 -1.07 21.56
C GLY A 151 -6.28 -1.13 22.42
N CYS A 152 -6.15 -2.20 23.21
CA CYS A 152 -4.99 -2.45 24.08
C CYS A 152 -4.64 -1.30 25.05
N GLY A 153 -5.59 -0.41 25.34
CA GLY A 153 -5.35 0.77 26.20
C GLY A 153 -4.72 1.96 25.48
N TYR A 154 -4.59 1.90 24.16
CA TYR A 154 -4.11 2.99 23.31
C TYR A 154 -5.26 3.87 22.85
N PHE A 155 -5.01 5.16 22.69
CA PHE A 155 -6.05 6.09 22.28
C PHE A 155 -5.49 7.35 21.62
N ASP A 156 -6.32 8.01 20.81
CA ASP A 156 -6.07 9.36 20.33
C ASP A 156 -6.87 10.37 21.16
N PHE A 157 -6.29 11.53 21.42
CA PHE A 157 -6.92 12.62 22.16
C PHE A 157 -6.67 13.98 21.50
N LEU A 158 -7.62 14.89 21.69
CA LEU A 158 -7.54 16.27 21.22
C LEU A 158 -7.03 17.18 22.33
N VAL A 159 -6.07 18.04 22.02
CA VAL A 159 -5.74 19.16 22.91
C VAL A 159 -6.78 20.26 22.74
N VAL A 160 -7.45 20.64 23.81
CA VAL A 160 -8.49 21.69 23.83
C VAL A 160 -8.03 22.98 24.52
N THR A 161 -7.05 22.91 25.44
CA THR A 161 -6.54 24.07 26.17
C THR A 161 -5.01 24.13 26.16
N GLY A 162 -4.46 25.31 25.90
CA GLY A 162 -3.02 25.58 25.90
C GLY A 162 -2.45 25.87 24.50
N PRO A 163 -1.12 26.00 24.38
CA PRO A 163 -0.45 26.41 23.13
C PRO A 163 -0.64 25.46 21.94
N ARG A 164 -1.12 24.24 22.21
CA ARG A 164 -1.31 23.16 21.22
C ARG A 164 -2.77 22.87 20.92
N ALA A 165 -3.70 23.71 21.39
CA ALA A 165 -5.12 23.53 21.17
C ALA A 165 -5.44 23.31 19.68
N GLY A 166 -6.19 22.26 19.38
CA GLY A 166 -6.52 21.81 18.02
C GLY A 166 -5.65 20.66 17.49
N GLN A 167 -4.51 20.34 18.12
CA GLN A 167 -3.69 19.20 17.75
C GLN A 167 -4.26 17.88 18.28
N VAL A 168 -4.16 16.83 17.47
CA VAL A 168 -4.44 15.46 17.88
C VAL A 168 -3.14 14.77 18.27
N TRP A 169 -3.19 14.01 19.37
CA TRP A 169 -2.06 13.29 19.94
C TRP A 169 -2.45 11.83 20.18
N THR A 170 -1.47 10.94 20.13
CA THR A 170 -1.66 9.51 20.38
C THR A 170 -0.95 9.11 21.66
N ASP A 171 -1.59 8.27 22.48
CA ASP A 171 -1.00 7.63 23.64
C ASP A 171 -0.79 6.13 23.39
N PHE A 172 0.49 5.72 23.36
CA PHE A 172 0.89 4.31 23.36
C PHE A 172 1.55 3.86 24.68
N THR A 173 1.42 4.66 25.75
CA THR A 173 2.05 4.38 27.05
C THR A 173 1.54 3.10 27.66
N ALA A 174 0.33 2.62 27.32
CA ALA A 174 -0.18 1.34 27.81
C ALA A 174 0.75 0.16 27.50
N GLY A 175 1.57 0.28 26.44
CA GLY A 175 2.52 -0.70 25.91
C GLY A 175 3.98 -0.23 25.99
N ASP A 176 4.28 0.70 26.90
CA ASP A 176 5.60 1.35 27.04
C ASP A 176 6.05 2.14 25.79
N GLY A 177 5.10 2.53 24.93
CA GLY A 177 5.32 3.44 23.80
C GLY A 177 5.13 4.91 24.16
N SER A 178 5.37 5.80 23.19
CA SER A 178 5.33 7.24 23.39
C SER A 178 3.92 7.86 23.43
N ILE A 179 3.83 9.02 24.07
CA ILE A 179 2.84 10.07 23.77
C ILE A 179 3.47 11.01 22.75
N PHE A 180 2.80 11.26 21.62
CA PHE A 180 3.34 12.12 20.56
C PHE A 180 2.22 12.80 19.76
N PRO A 181 2.50 13.98 19.16
CA PRO A 181 1.56 14.63 18.26
C PRO A 181 1.44 13.83 16.96
N VAL A 182 0.23 13.70 16.45
CA VAL A 182 0.03 13.19 15.09
C VAL A 182 0.45 14.29 14.10
N ASP A 183 1.34 13.96 13.16
CA ASP A 183 1.84 14.90 12.15
C ASP A 183 0.80 15.17 11.05
N ALA A 184 -0.30 15.81 11.46
CA ALA A 184 -1.39 16.20 10.58
C ALA A 184 -1.64 17.72 10.61
N GLY A 185 -1.15 18.45 11.63
CA GLY A 185 -1.46 19.87 11.80
C GLY A 185 -2.62 20.07 12.77
N GLY A 186 -3.86 19.89 12.31
CA GLY A 186 -5.08 20.04 13.13
C GLY A 186 -6.02 18.83 13.12
N PHE A 187 -7.13 18.94 13.85
CA PHE A 187 -8.17 17.90 13.92
C PHE A 187 -8.72 17.53 12.53
N LEU A 188 -9.01 18.51 11.68
CA LEU A 188 -9.59 18.19 10.37
C LEU A 188 -8.57 17.52 9.45
N ASP A 189 -7.29 17.90 9.52
CA ASP A 189 -6.24 17.24 8.75
C ASP A 189 -6.08 15.78 9.17
N TRP A 190 -6.09 15.53 10.49
CA TRP A 190 -6.03 14.18 11.04
C TRP A 190 -7.22 13.32 10.61
N TYR A 191 -8.44 13.86 10.73
CA TYR A 191 -9.66 13.13 10.37
C TYR A 191 -9.76 12.89 8.87
N GLU A 192 -9.40 13.88 8.04
CA GLU A 192 -9.38 13.74 6.59
C GLU A 192 -8.33 12.76 6.11
N ALA A 193 -7.14 12.73 6.71
CA ALA A 193 -6.11 11.76 6.35
C ALA A 193 -6.62 10.32 6.57
N TRP A 194 -7.29 10.05 7.70
CA TRP A 194 -7.95 8.77 7.92
C TRP A 194 -9.07 8.50 6.91
N LEU A 195 -9.95 9.48 6.67
CA LEU A 195 -11.10 9.30 5.79
C LEU A 195 -10.68 9.09 4.33
N ASP A 196 -9.62 9.75 3.89
CA ASP A 196 -9.01 9.58 2.57
C ASP A 196 -8.50 8.14 2.37
N GLU A 197 -7.78 7.61 3.35
CA GLU A 197 -7.36 6.21 3.36
C GLU A 197 -8.55 5.24 3.40
N ALA A 198 -9.61 5.57 4.14
CA ALA A 198 -10.83 4.75 4.19
C ALA A 198 -11.56 4.70 2.84
N VAL A 199 -11.61 5.82 2.10
CA VAL A 199 -12.18 5.87 0.75
C VAL A 199 -11.35 5.02 -0.22
N VAL A 200 -10.04 5.19 -0.24
CA VAL A 200 -9.17 4.43 -1.16
C VAL A 200 -9.12 2.96 -0.79
N GLY A 201 -9.02 2.63 0.51
CA GLY A 201 -9.10 1.26 0.99
C GLY A 201 -10.43 0.58 0.65
N TRP A 202 -11.55 1.32 0.65
CA TRP A 202 -12.82 0.80 0.15
C TRP A 202 -12.80 0.54 -1.34
N LEU A 203 -12.35 1.50 -2.17
CA LEU A 203 -12.24 1.32 -3.61
C LEU A 203 -11.44 0.06 -3.95
N LEU A 204 -10.25 -0.09 -3.35
CA LEU A 204 -9.37 -1.22 -3.59
C LEU A 204 -9.97 -2.55 -3.13
N ALA A 205 -10.58 -2.60 -1.95
CA ALA A 205 -11.25 -3.80 -1.47
C ALA A 205 -12.39 -4.21 -2.42
N SER A 206 -13.25 -3.27 -2.79
CA SER A 206 -14.40 -3.54 -3.66
C SER A 206 -14.02 -3.86 -5.10
N LEU A 207 -12.88 -3.36 -5.61
CA LEU A 207 -12.36 -3.78 -6.92
C LEU A 207 -11.92 -5.26 -6.95
N ASN A 208 -11.68 -5.88 -5.80
CA ASN A 208 -11.38 -7.32 -5.69
C ASN A 208 -12.62 -8.20 -5.53
N GLU A 209 -13.80 -7.60 -5.30
CA GLU A 209 -15.03 -8.31 -5.00
C GLU A 209 -16.00 -8.24 -6.19
N ASP A 210 -16.31 -9.37 -6.81
CA ASP A 210 -17.16 -9.42 -8.01
C ASP A 210 -18.51 -8.69 -7.82
N GLU A 211 -19.11 -8.79 -6.64
CA GLU A 211 -20.41 -8.16 -6.33
C GLU A 211 -20.33 -6.64 -6.15
N ALA A 212 -19.16 -6.10 -5.75
CA ALA A 212 -18.97 -4.68 -5.44
C ALA A 212 -18.17 -3.93 -6.52
N ARG A 213 -17.53 -4.66 -7.45
CA ARG A 213 -16.60 -4.11 -8.44
C ARG A 213 -17.23 -3.06 -9.34
N ASP A 214 -18.39 -3.33 -9.93
CA ASP A 214 -19.05 -2.39 -10.85
C ASP A 214 -19.40 -1.07 -10.15
N ARG A 215 -19.84 -1.16 -8.89
CA ARG A 215 -20.15 0.02 -8.07
C ARG A 215 -18.90 0.80 -7.71
N ALA A 216 -17.79 0.13 -7.42
CA ALA A 216 -16.51 0.78 -7.18
C ALA A 216 -16.01 1.52 -8.43
N ILE A 217 -16.18 0.93 -9.61
CA ILE A 217 -15.84 1.58 -10.90
C ILE A 217 -16.68 2.83 -11.12
N GLU A 218 -17.99 2.78 -10.82
CA GLU A 218 -18.89 3.92 -10.96
C GLU A 218 -18.56 5.07 -9.99
N GLU A 219 -18.23 4.76 -8.75
CA GLU A 219 -17.97 5.76 -7.69
C GLU A 219 -16.52 6.30 -7.71
N ALA A 220 -15.57 5.63 -8.37
CA ALA A 220 -14.14 5.99 -8.38
C ALA A 220 -13.77 7.36 -9.01
N PRO A 221 -14.39 7.84 -10.12
CA PRO A 221 -13.87 9.00 -10.86
C PRO A 221 -13.61 10.28 -10.04
N PRO A 222 -14.50 10.70 -9.11
CA PRO A 222 -14.24 11.87 -8.25
C PRO A 222 -13.04 11.73 -7.32
N TYR A 223 -12.59 10.49 -7.07
CA TYR A 223 -11.52 10.16 -6.12
C TYR A 223 -10.19 9.81 -6.80
N LEU A 224 -10.09 9.82 -8.13
CA LEU A 224 -8.81 9.62 -8.81
C LEU A 224 -7.73 10.63 -8.35
N PRO A 225 -8.02 11.95 -8.20
CA PRO A 225 -7.02 12.89 -7.68
C PRO A 225 -6.62 12.62 -6.23
N LEU A 226 -7.46 11.94 -5.47
CA LEU A 226 -7.12 11.49 -4.12
C LEU A 226 -6.16 10.31 -4.17
N VAL A 227 -6.47 9.30 -4.98
CA VAL A 227 -5.61 8.13 -5.20
C VAL A 227 -4.22 8.57 -5.67
N ASP A 228 -4.17 9.47 -6.67
CA ASP A 228 -2.92 10.06 -7.17
C ASP A 228 -2.10 10.70 -6.04
N ARG A 229 -2.74 11.52 -5.21
CA ARG A 229 -2.10 12.26 -4.13
C ARG A 229 -1.53 11.33 -3.04
N LEU A 230 -2.25 10.27 -2.69
CA LEU A 230 -1.79 9.30 -1.69
C LEU A 230 -0.56 8.54 -2.19
N THR A 231 -0.53 8.19 -3.48
CA THR A 231 0.65 7.58 -4.10
C THR A 231 1.83 8.56 -4.17
N ASP A 232 1.58 9.82 -4.56
CA ASP A 232 2.62 10.84 -4.63
C ASP A 232 3.22 11.18 -3.24
N ALA A 233 2.48 10.90 -2.15
CA ALA A 233 2.96 11.01 -0.78
C ALA A 233 3.84 9.82 -0.33
N ARG A 234 3.82 8.70 -1.07
CA ARG A 234 4.60 7.48 -0.80
C ARG A 234 5.29 6.97 -2.08
N PRO A 235 6.10 7.79 -2.77
CA PRO A 235 6.65 7.45 -4.07
C PRO A 235 7.56 6.21 -4.04
N GLU A 236 8.10 5.85 -2.88
CA GLU A 236 8.95 4.69 -2.65
C GLU A 236 8.17 3.38 -2.41
N ASP A 237 6.85 3.42 -2.17
CA ASP A 237 6.05 2.24 -1.87
C ASP A 237 5.46 1.62 -3.16
N PRO A 238 5.93 0.44 -3.59
CA PRO A 238 5.40 -0.21 -4.78
C PRO A 238 3.89 -0.53 -4.70
N ASN A 239 3.33 -0.71 -3.51
CA ASN A 239 1.90 -0.96 -3.35
C ASN A 239 1.08 0.29 -3.65
N ALA A 240 1.55 1.47 -3.23
CA ALA A 240 0.89 2.73 -3.54
C ALA A 240 0.81 2.98 -5.06
N TRP A 241 1.83 2.56 -5.81
CA TRP A 241 1.81 2.58 -7.28
C TRP A 241 0.85 1.54 -7.86
N LEU A 242 0.86 0.31 -7.34
CA LEU A 242 -0.09 -0.72 -7.75
C LEU A 242 -1.53 -0.22 -7.56
N ASP A 243 -1.86 0.28 -6.38
CA ASP A 243 -3.19 0.75 -6.03
C ASP A 243 -3.67 1.86 -6.98
N ARG A 244 -2.81 2.84 -7.26
CA ARG A 244 -3.08 3.88 -8.28
C ARG A 244 -3.40 3.28 -9.62
N MET A 245 -2.51 2.42 -10.13
CA MET A 245 -2.66 1.83 -11.44
C MET A 245 -3.90 0.93 -11.53
N ARG A 246 -4.26 0.20 -10.46
CA ARG A 246 -5.47 -0.62 -10.38
C ARG A 246 -6.74 0.22 -10.48
N VAL A 247 -6.82 1.32 -9.74
CA VAL A 247 -8.01 2.18 -9.77
C VAL A 247 -8.16 2.84 -11.15
N HIS A 248 -7.08 3.39 -11.72
CA HIS A 248 -7.11 3.97 -13.06
C HIS A 248 -7.48 2.94 -14.14
N LEU A 249 -6.92 1.72 -14.06
CA LEU A 249 -7.24 0.65 -14.99
C LEU A 249 -8.72 0.24 -14.90
N ALA A 250 -9.26 0.14 -13.69
CA ALA A 250 -10.64 -0.26 -13.45
C ALA A 250 -11.66 0.72 -14.05
N VAL A 251 -11.35 2.03 -14.05
CA VAL A 251 -12.20 3.06 -14.70
C VAL A 251 -11.91 3.22 -16.20
N GLY A 252 -11.01 2.40 -16.75
CA GLY A 252 -10.65 2.43 -18.17
C GLY A 252 -9.63 3.50 -18.56
N ASP A 253 -9.01 4.18 -17.61
CA ASP A 253 -7.97 5.21 -17.84
C ASP A 253 -6.60 4.56 -18.13
N ARG A 254 -6.53 3.85 -19.25
CA ARG A 254 -5.32 3.11 -19.67
C ARG A 254 -4.14 4.01 -20.01
N GLU A 255 -4.40 5.19 -20.55
CA GLU A 255 -3.35 6.15 -20.91
C GLU A 255 -2.55 6.59 -19.67
N THR A 256 -3.23 6.86 -18.55
CA THR A 256 -2.56 7.16 -17.29
C THR A 256 -1.74 5.97 -16.80
N VAL A 257 -2.27 4.75 -16.85
CA VAL A 257 -1.55 3.55 -16.40
C VAL A 257 -0.29 3.32 -17.24
N GLU A 258 -0.37 3.42 -18.57
CA GLU A 258 0.77 3.30 -19.48
C GLU A 258 1.85 4.36 -19.21
N ARG A 259 1.43 5.60 -18.94
CA ARG A 259 2.34 6.70 -18.59
C ARG A 259 3.04 6.49 -17.23
N LEU A 260 2.37 5.88 -16.26
CA LEU A 260 2.91 5.64 -14.91
C LEU A 260 3.77 4.39 -14.83
N LEU A 261 3.57 3.43 -15.74
CA LEU A 261 4.24 2.14 -15.76
C LEU A 261 5.79 2.24 -15.69
N PRO A 262 6.48 3.08 -16.50
CA PRO A 262 7.94 3.21 -16.40
C PRO A 262 8.43 3.59 -14.99
N THR A 263 7.73 4.51 -14.33
CA THR A 263 8.11 5.01 -13.01
C THR A 263 7.88 3.94 -11.94
N ALA A 264 6.73 3.25 -12.00
CA ALA A 264 6.41 2.17 -11.08
C ALA A 264 7.39 0.99 -11.22
N MET A 265 7.77 0.64 -12.45
CA MET A 265 8.68 -0.46 -12.75
C MET A 265 10.15 -0.17 -12.39
N ALA A 266 10.54 1.11 -12.27
CA ALA A 266 11.88 1.48 -11.81
C ALA A 266 12.08 1.23 -10.30
N LEU A 267 11.01 0.97 -9.54
CA LEU A 267 11.10 0.69 -8.11
C LEU A 267 11.64 -0.72 -7.83
N PRO A 268 12.51 -0.90 -6.82
CA PRO A 268 12.97 -2.23 -6.43
C PRO A 268 11.79 -3.15 -6.07
N ARG A 269 11.81 -4.39 -6.59
CA ARG A 269 10.81 -5.44 -6.32
C ARG A 269 9.38 -5.14 -6.77
N SER A 270 9.14 -4.13 -7.60
CA SER A 270 7.81 -3.80 -8.10
C SER A 270 7.30 -4.77 -9.18
N LEU A 271 8.20 -5.49 -9.86
CA LEU A 271 7.85 -6.44 -10.93
C LEU A 271 6.80 -7.47 -10.50
N PHE A 272 7.00 -8.11 -9.34
CA PHE A 272 6.06 -9.10 -8.81
C PHE A 272 4.71 -8.47 -8.42
N VAL A 273 4.75 -7.23 -7.93
CA VAL A 273 3.56 -6.50 -7.46
C VAL A 273 2.71 -6.05 -8.66
N LEU A 274 3.34 -5.64 -9.77
CA LEU A 274 2.68 -5.06 -10.94
C LEU A 274 2.36 -6.06 -12.06
N GLU A 275 2.81 -7.32 -11.94
CA GLU A 275 2.60 -8.38 -12.94
C GLU A 275 1.15 -8.50 -13.45
N PRO A 276 0.10 -8.47 -12.58
CA PRO A 276 -1.28 -8.58 -13.05
C PRO A 276 -1.70 -7.43 -13.98
N ILE A 277 -1.23 -6.21 -13.70
CA ILE A 277 -1.53 -5.02 -14.50
C ILE A 277 -0.83 -5.10 -15.85
N VAL A 278 0.45 -5.51 -15.86
CA VAL A 278 1.21 -5.68 -17.10
C VAL A 278 0.52 -6.69 -18.02
N ARG A 279 0.05 -7.81 -17.45
CA ARG A 279 -0.71 -8.83 -18.19
C ARG A 279 -2.04 -8.29 -18.73
N GLU A 280 -2.81 -7.55 -17.94
CA GLU A 280 -4.11 -7.03 -18.38
C GLU A 280 -3.98 -5.99 -19.51
N LEU A 281 -3.01 -5.08 -19.40
CA LEU A 281 -2.70 -4.13 -20.47
C LEU A 281 -2.28 -4.85 -21.76
N HIS A 282 -1.52 -5.93 -21.61
CA HIS A 282 -1.10 -6.78 -22.71
C HIS A 282 -2.29 -7.48 -23.40
N GLU A 283 -3.14 -8.21 -22.66
CA GLU A 283 -4.35 -8.86 -23.21
C GLU A 283 -5.25 -7.86 -23.95
N ALA A 284 -5.41 -6.65 -23.40
CA ALA A 284 -6.21 -5.59 -24.01
C ALA A 284 -5.60 -5.02 -25.30
N ALA A 285 -4.27 -4.93 -25.40
CA ALA A 285 -3.58 -4.55 -26.63
C ALA A 285 -3.79 -5.61 -27.74
N PHE A 286 -3.70 -6.89 -27.38
CA PHE A 286 -3.97 -8.00 -28.30
C PHE A 286 -5.42 -8.06 -28.78
N ALA A 287 -6.40 -7.90 -27.88
CA ALA A 287 -7.82 -7.84 -28.26
C ALA A 287 -8.16 -6.67 -29.20
N ARG A 288 -7.41 -5.55 -29.12
CA ARG A 288 -7.53 -4.43 -30.05
C ARG A 288 -6.88 -4.72 -31.41
N ALA A 289 -5.77 -5.46 -31.44
CA ALA A 289 -5.10 -5.88 -32.67
C ALA A 289 -5.98 -6.83 -33.52
N ASP A 290 -6.73 -7.72 -32.87
CA ASP A 290 -7.68 -8.63 -33.52
C ASP A 290 -8.91 -7.89 -34.13
N ALA A 291 -9.25 -6.70 -33.63
CA ALA A 291 -10.42 -5.92 -34.07
C ALA A 291 -10.12 -4.93 -35.21
N GLN A 292 -8.84 -4.62 -35.47
CA GLN A 292 -8.41 -3.80 -36.62
C GLN A 292 -7.06 -4.28 -37.14
N PRO A 293 -6.96 -4.83 -38.36
CA PRO A 293 -5.68 -5.08 -38.98
C PRO A 293 -5.05 -3.74 -39.35
N ARG A 294 -4.10 -3.26 -38.55
CA ARG A 294 -3.25 -2.11 -38.88
C ARG A 294 -1.83 -2.59 -39.02
N ALA A 295 -1.35 -2.66 -40.26
CA ALA A 295 0.08 -2.72 -40.54
C ALA A 295 0.77 -1.54 -39.84
N GLY A 296 1.70 -1.82 -38.91
CA GLY A 296 2.53 -0.84 -38.21
C GLY A 296 2.56 -0.92 -36.67
N VAL A 297 1.63 -1.63 -36.02
CA VAL A 297 1.60 -1.76 -34.54
C VAL A 297 2.74 -2.65 -34.02
N ASP A 298 3.12 -3.66 -34.79
CA ASP A 298 4.17 -4.62 -34.42
C ASP A 298 5.56 -3.96 -34.36
N ASP A 299 5.83 -2.98 -35.22
CA ASP A 299 7.09 -2.23 -35.21
C ASP A 299 7.18 -1.30 -33.97
N ASP A 300 6.08 -0.63 -33.60
CA ASP A 300 6.02 0.24 -32.42
C ASP A 300 6.17 -0.55 -31.10
N LEU A 301 5.62 -1.77 -31.03
CA LEU A 301 5.74 -2.64 -29.86
C LEU A 301 7.11 -3.32 -29.77
N ARG A 302 7.71 -3.68 -30.92
CA ARG A 302 9.07 -4.23 -30.99
C ARG A 302 10.11 -3.22 -30.55
N GLU A 303 9.97 -1.96 -30.94
CA GLU A 303 10.90 -0.89 -30.60
C GLU A 303 10.49 -0.16 -29.31
N HIS A 304 9.49 -0.68 -28.60
CA HIS A 304 8.97 -0.04 -27.41
C HIS A 304 10.10 0.17 -26.39
N PRO A 305 10.28 1.40 -25.84
CA PRO A 305 11.44 1.73 -25.02
C PRO A 305 11.53 0.89 -23.73
N LEU A 306 10.39 0.41 -23.21
CA LEU A 306 10.35 -0.49 -22.06
C LEU A 306 10.61 -1.93 -22.48
N ALA A 307 11.68 -2.52 -21.95
CA ALA A 307 12.01 -3.91 -22.20
C ALA A 307 10.90 -4.89 -21.78
N GLN A 308 10.13 -4.56 -20.75
CA GLN A 308 9.09 -5.46 -20.24
C GLN A 308 7.86 -5.55 -21.14
N VAL A 309 7.58 -4.51 -21.93
CA VAL A 309 6.59 -4.59 -23.02
C VAL A 309 7.07 -5.57 -24.10
N ARG A 310 8.37 -5.54 -24.40
CA ARG A 310 9.01 -6.45 -25.35
C ARG A 310 9.12 -7.88 -24.79
N VAL A 311 9.33 -8.05 -23.47
CA VAL A 311 9.27 -9.35 -22.77
C VAL A 311 7.87 -9.95 -22.89
N ALA A 312 6.84 -9.15 -22.64
CA ALA A 312 5.45 -9.61 -22.76
C ALA A 312 5.12 -9.97 -24.21
N LEU A 313 5.54 -9.15 -25.18
CA LEU A 313 5.44 -9.46 -26.61
C LEU A 313 6.14 -10.77 -26.96
N ALA A 314 7.35 -10.99 -26.43
CA ALA A 314 8.12 -12.21 -26.63
C ALA A 314 7.50 -13.44 -25.93
N ALA A 315 6.76 -13.28 -24.83
CA ALA A 315 6.15 -14.38 -24.09
C ALA A 315 4.79 -14.85 -24.65
N ASN A 316 4.15 -14.04 -25.50
CA ASN A 316 2.79 -14.32 -25.96
C ASN A 316 2.75 -15.37 -27.08
N PRO A 317 2.03 -16.50 -26.90
CA PRO A 317 1.89 -17.54 -27.92
C PRO A 317 1.22 -17.07 -29.23
N GLU A 318 0.48 -15.97 -29.22
CA GLU A 318 -0.19 -15.44 -30.42
C GLU A 318 0.68 -14.40 -31.17
N THR A 319 1.90 -14.12 -30.69
CA THR A 319 2.80 -13.18 -31.36
C THR A 319 3.19 -13.70 -32.73
N ASP A 320 3.12 -12.81 -33.73
CA ASP A 320 3.47 -13.13 -35.12
C ASP A 320 4.90 -13.71 -35.21
N PRO A 321 5.11 -14.83 -35.92
CA PRO A 321 6.42 -15.46 -36.05
C PRO A 321 7.51 -14.52 -36.59
N ALA A 322 7.19 -13.61 -37.51
CA ALA A 322 8.17 -12.64 -38.03
C ALA A 322 8.58 -11.61 -36.97
N LEU A 323 7.66 -11.27 -36.06
CA LEU A 323 7.92 -10.39 -34.93
C LEU A 323 8.76 -11.08 -33.85
N LEU A 324 8.46 -12.35 -33.55
CA LEU A 324 9.30 -13.18 -32.68
C LEU A 324 10.72 -13.29 -33.25
N LEU A 325 10.87 -13.56 -34.55
CA LEU A 325 12.19 -13.60 -35.20
C LEU A 325 12.93 -12.26 -35.08
N ALA A 326 12.23 -11.13 -35.18
CA ALA A 326 12.84 -9.81 -35.04
C ALA A 326 13.32 -9.50 -33.59
N LEU A 327 12.63 -10.03 -32.58
CA LEU A 327 12.99 -9.87 -31.16
C LEU A 327 14.25 -10.67 -30.75
N VAL A 328 14.76 -11.57 -31.61
CA VAL A 328 16.07 -12.19 -31.42
C VAL A 328 17.19 -11.14 -31.35
N ALA A 329 17.00 -10.00 -32.03
CA ALA A 329 17.97 -8.92 -32.03
C ALA A 329 17.95 -8.05 -30.76
N ASP A 330 16.95 -8.21 -29.88
CA ASP A 330 16.77 -7.37 -28.69
C ASP A 330 17.99 -7.38 -27.79
N ASP A 331 18.37 -6.21 -27.26
CA ASP A 331 19.52 -6.05 -26.38
C ASP A 331 19.25 -6.62 -24.98
N GLU A 332 18.00 -6.66 -24.53
CA GLU A 332 17.66 -7.11 -23.18
C GLU A 332 17.57 -8.64 -23.08
N HIS A 333 18.31 -9.22 -22.14
CA HIS A 333 18.41 -10.67 -21.98
C HIS A 333 17.10 -11.33 -21.51
N GLU A 334 16.24 -10.58 -20.82
CA GLU A 334 14.91 -11.02 -20.37
C GLU A 334 13.96 -11.22 -21.56
N VAL A 335 14.02 -10.35 -22.57
CA VAL A 335 13.20 -10.46 -23.79
C VAL A 335 13.55 -11.74 -24.53
N ARG A 336 14.86 -11.99 -24.70
CA ARG A 336 15.37 -13.20 -25.34
C ARG A 336 15.04 -14.47 -24.54
N SER A 337 15.03 -14.38 -23.21
CA SER A 337 14.62 -15.48 -22.32
C SER A 337 13.13 -15.81 -22.42
N ALA A 338 12.27 -14.80 -22.60
CA ALA A 338 10.83 -14.99 -22.82
C ALA A 338 10.56 -15.59 -24.20
N LEU A 339 11.24 -15.09 -25.23
CA LEU A 339 11.18 -15.61 -26.60
C LEU A 339 11.56 -17.10 -26.66
N ALA A 340 12.62 -17.51 -25.95
CA ALA A 340 13.07 -18.89 -25.87
C ALA A 340 12.03 -19.86 -25.25
N ARG A 341 11.08 -19.33 -24.46
CA ARG A 341 10.01 -20.09 -23.81
C ARG A 341 8.68 -20.02 -24.57
N ASN A 342 8.61 -19.22 -25.63
CA ASN A 342 7.38 -18.99 -26.36
C ASN A 342 7.02 -20.21 -27.21
N PRO A 343 5.89 -20.87 -26.97
CA PRO A 343 5.52 -22.11 -27.66
C PRO A 343 5.32 -21.93 -29.18
N SER A 344 5.13 -20.70 -29.65
CA SER A 344 4.96 -20.35 -31.06
C SER A 344 6.25 -19.91 -31.74
N ALA A 345 7.37 -19.86 -31.01
CA ALA A 345 8.69 -19.67 -31.61
C ALA A 345 8.99 -20.82 -32.57
N ASP A 346 9.10 -20.50 -33.85
CA ASP A 346 9.35 -21.46 -34.90
C ASP A 346 10.83 -21.88 -34.96
N VAL A 347 11.11 -22.89 -35.79
CA VAL A 347 12.47 -23.44 -35.92
C VAL A 347 13.47 -22.36 -36.35
N GLU A 348 13.07 -21.44 -37.22
CA GLU A 348 13.93 -20.35 -37.70
C GLU A 348 14.30 -19.39 -36.58
N THR A 349 13.31 -18.96 -35.78
CA THR A 349 13.49 -18.10 -34.61
C THR A 349 14.38 -18.74 -33.55
N LEU A 350 14.14 -20.02 -33.24
CA LEU A 350 14.94 -20.78 -32.28
C LEU A 350 16.40 -20.97 -32.76
N ASP A 351 16.61 -21.28 -34.05
CA ASP A 351 17.95 -21.40 -34.64
C ASP A 351 18.71 -20.06 -34.63
N ALA A 352 18.01 -18.95 -34.93
CA ALA A 352 18.59 -17.61 -34.87
C ALA A 352 18.99 -17.22 -33.45
N LEU A 353 18.12 -17.47 -32.46
CA LEU A 353 18.43 -17.21 -31.05
C LEU A 353 19.61 -18.09 -30.57
N PHE A 354 19.65 -19.36 -30.98
CA PHE A 354 20.75 -20.27 -30.66
C PHE A 354 22.10 -19.76 -31.19
N GLU A 355 22.18 -19.35 -32.46
CA GLU A 355 23.43 -18.85 -33.03
C GLU A 355 23.87 -17.52 -32.41
N ARG A 356 22.92 -16.65 -32.07
CA ARG A 356 23.23 -15.43 -31.31
C ARG A 356 23.81 -15.77 -29.94
N ALA A 357 23.13 -16.61 -29.16
CA ALA A 357 23.58 -17.00 -27.82
C ALA A 357 24.97 -17.68 -27.87
N ARG A 358 25.24 -18.48 -28.90
CA ARG A 358 26.57 -19.08 -29.11
C ARG A 358 27.66 -18.03 -29.34
N ALA A 359 27.37 -17.00 -30.13
CA ALA A 359 28.30 -15.91 -30.38
C ALA A 359 28.55 -15.07 -29.11
N GLU A 360 27.50 -14.77 -28.34
CA GLU A 360 27.59 -14.05 -27.06
C GLU A 360 28.35 -14.86 -25.99
N GLN A 361 28.14 -16.17 -25.93
CA GLN A 361 28.87 -17.07 -25.03
C GLN A 361 30.36 -17.11 -25.39
N ALA A 362 30.71 -17.16 -26.69
CA ALA A 362 32.10 -17.08 -27.15
C ALA A 362 32.75 -15.72 -26.83
N ALA A 363 31.94 -14.66 -26.68
CA ALA A 363 32.37 -13.33 -26.23
C ALA A 363 32.40 -13.18 -24.71
N GLY A 364 32.02 -14.21 -23.94
CA GLY A 364 32.09 -14.24 -22.47
C GLY A 364 30.83 -13.81 -21.72
N SER A 365 29.67 -13.76 -22.38
CA SER A 365 28.37 -13.49 -21.72
C SER A 365 27.91 -14.69 -20.89
N LEU A 366 27.60 -14.45 -19.62
CA LEU A 366 27.04 -15.47 -18.71
C LEU A 366 25.56 -15.76 -19.04
N ASP A 367 24.78 -14.73 -19.38
CA ASP A 367 23.34 -14.85 -19.70
C ASP A 367 23.07 -15.69 -20.95
N ALA A 368 24.04 -15.73 -21.87
CA ALA A 368 23.95 -16.53 -23.09
C ALA A 368 23.85 -18.03 -22.83
N THR A 369 24.35 -18.51 -21.69
CA THR A 369 24.26 -19.93 -21.31
C THR A 369 22.81 -20.33 -21.01
N ILE A 370 22.04 -19.45 -20.38
CA ILE A 370 20.62 -19.65 -20.08
C ILE A 370 19.82 -19.74 -21.38
N HIS A 371 20.10 -18.89 -22.37
CA HIS A 371 19.41 -18.92 -23.67
C HIS A 371 19.67 -20.22 -24.43
N LEU A 372 20.91 -20.72 -24.43
CA LEU A 372 21.27 -21.99 -25.08
C LEU A 372 20.50 -23.18 -24.47
N GLU A 373 20.33 -23.19 -23.15
CA GLU A 373 19.57 -24.22 -22.44
C GLU A 373 18.07 -24.16 -22.76
N LEU A 374 17.48 -22.97 -22.68
CA LEU A 374 16.05 -22.77 -22.94
C LEU A 374 15.69 -23.17 -24.36
N VAL A 375 16.51 -22.78 -25.35
CA VAL A 375 16.28 -23.13 -26.76
C VAL A 375 16.45 -24.63 -27.00
N ALA A 376 17.43 -25.29 -26.35
CA ALA A 376 17.61 -26.73 -26.47
C ALA A 376 16.48 -27.54 -25.79
N ALA A 377 15.87 -26.99 -24.75
CA ALA A 377 14.73 -27.58 -24.05
C ALA A 377 13.37 -27.25 -24.69
N HIS A 378 13.35 -26.38 -25.70
CA HIS A 378 12.10 -25.91 -26.31
C HIS A 378 11.41 -27.04 -27.10
N PRO A 379 10.08 -27.26 -26.93
CA PRO A 379 9.37 -28.32 -27.65
C PRO A 379 9.42 -28.21 -29.19
N GLY A 380 9.60 -26.99 -29.70
CA GLY A 380 9.74 -26.69 -31.13
C GLY A 380 11.17 -26.82 -31.68
N ALA A 381 12.16 -27.17 -30.86
CA ALA A 381 13.55 -27.26 -31.29
C ALA A 381 13.78 -28.39 -32.30
N SER A 382 14.54 -28.10 -33.36
CA SER A 382 14.88 -29.12 -34.37
C SER A 382 15.88 -30.14 -33.80
N ALA A 383 15.83 -31.38 -34.29
CA ALA A 383 16.82 -32.41 -33.93
C ALA A 383 18.27 -31.98 -34.24
N SER A 384 18.44 -31.15 -35.28
CA SER A 384 19.76 -30.59 -35.63
C SER A 384 20.23 -29.54 -34.62
N LEU A 385 19.33 -28.68 -34.14
CA LEU A 385 19.61 -27.70 -33.09
C LEU A 385 20.02 -28.41 -31.80
N ILE A 386 19.25 -29.41 -31.37
CA ILE A 386 19.52 -30.19 -30.15
C ILE A 386 20.91 -30.86 -30.24
N ALA A 387 21.23 -31.46 -31.38
CA ALA A 387 22.54 -32.08 -31.61
C ALA A 387 23.70 -31.06 -31.56
N ARG A 388 23.48 -29.84 -32.08
CA ARG A 388 24.46 -28.74 -32.00
C ARG A 388 24.63 -28.24 -30.57
N ALA A 389 23.54 -28.11 -29.81
CA ALA A 389 23.58 -27.73 -28.41
C ALA A 389 24.36 -28.73 -27.56
N ALA A 390 24.15 -30.04 -27.79
CA ALA A 390 24.86 -31.11 -27.10
C ALA A 390 26.37 -31.17 -27.42
N ALA A 391 26.80 -30.58 -28.54
CA ALA A 391 28.19 -30.53 -28.95
C ALA A 391 28.96 -29.30 -28.41
N LEU A 392 28.29 -28.40 -27.68
CA LEU A 392 28.93 -27.21 -27.10
C LEU A 392 29.88 -27.57 -25.95
N PRO A 393 31.04 -26.92 -25.85
CA PRO A 393 31.95 -27.13 -24.73
C PRO A 393 31.33 -26.60 -23.43
N VAL A 394 31.28 -27.45 -22.39
CA VAL A 394 30.80 -27.05 -21.06
C VAL A 394 31.82 -26.09 -20.43
N PRO A 395 31.46 -24.84 -20.08
CA PRO A 395 32.39 -23.91 -19.44
C PRO A 395 32.80 -24.42 -18.05
N ALA A 396 34.10 -24.41 -17.77
CA ALA A 396 34.71 -25.04 -16.60
C ALA A 396 34.26 -24.48 -15.23
N ASP A 397 33.60 -23.32 -15.20
CA ASP A 397 33.22 -22.59 -13.98
C ASP A 397 31.69 -22.36 -13.81
N THR A 398 30.84 -23.10 -14.53
CA THR A 398 29.37 -22.95 -14.38
C THR A 398 28.88 -23.80 -13.19
N PRO A 399 28.14 -23.23 -12.20
CA PRO A 399 27.61 -23.99 -11.08
C PRO A 399 26.76 -25.16 -11.57
N THR A 400 27.19 -26.36 -11.22
CA THR A 400 26.61 -27.61 -11.70
C THR A 400 25.31 -27.91 -10.97
N HIS A 401 24.22 -27.24 -11.31
CA HIS A 401 22.88 -27.76 -11.05
C HIS A 401 22.00 -27.48 -12.26
N GLU A 402 21.52 -28.56 -12.88
CA GLU A 402 20.55 -28.66 -13.99
C GLU A 402 21.11 -28.85 -15.42
N ILE A 403 22.20 -28.19 -15.82
CA ILE A 403 22.72 -28.17 -17.21
C ILE A 403 23.00 -29.58 -17.80
N THR A 404 23.60 -30.48 -17.01
CA THR A 404 24.11 -31.77 -17.53
C THR A 404 23.05 -32.85 -17.63
N THR A 405 21.89 -32.69 -16.97
CA THR A 405 20.88 -33.74 -16.87
C THR A 405 19.95 -33.71 -18.09
N VAL A 406 19.49 -32.54 -18.52
CA VAL A 406 18.55 -32.40 -19.66
C VAL A 406 19.19 -32.77 -21.00
N LEU A 407 20.42 -32.31 -21.26
CA LEU A 407 21.14 -32.61 -22.51
C LEU A 407 21.55 -34.09 -22.67
N ARG A 408 21.75 -34.83 -21.57
CA ARG A 408 22.03 -36.28 -21.64
C ARG A 408 20.78 -37.12 -21.88
N THR A 409 19.62 -36.68 -21.42
CA THR A 409 18.37 -37.43 -21.62
C THR A 409 17.85 -37.29 -23.06
N ALA A 410 18.00 -36.11 -23.69
CA ALA A 410 17.58 -35.86 -25.08
C ALA A 410 18.43 -36.58 -26.14
N ALA A 411 19.70 -36.90 -25.86
CA ALA A 411 20.57 -37.64 -26.78
C ALA A 411 20.37 -39.17 -26.75
N MET A 412 19.51 -39.68 -25.86
CA MET A 412 19.25 -41.12 -25.68
C MET A 412 17.85 -41.57 -26.13
N SER A 413 17.06 -40.68 -26.71
CA SER A 413 15.73 -40.90 -27.30
C SER A 413 15.74 -40.47 -28.77
#